data_AF-A0A800EYC5-F1
#
_entry.id   AF-A0A800EYC5-F1
#
_cell.length_a   1.000
_cell.length_b   1.000
_cell.length_c   1.000
_cell.angle_alpha   90.00
_cell.angle_beta   90.00
_cell.angle_gamma   90.00
#
_symmetry.space_group_name_H-M   'P 1'
#
loop_
_entity.id
_entity.type
_entity.pdbx_description
1 polymer ?
#
loop_
_entity_poly.entity_id
_entity_poly.type
_entity_poly.pdbx_seq_one_letter_code
_entity_poly.pdbx_strand_id
1 'polypeptide(L)' 'MPDREVTVCRLIAPIGLMQTRLHILEVGSGHDSALARSAELDGILNDAAVEGVTSRDGHMGPVSDVALELVATVNWL' A
#
# COMPACT_ATOMS: atom_id res chain seq x y z
N MET A 1 22.75 3.89 -11.26
CA MET A 1 23.35 2.59 -10.90
C MET A 1 22.47 1.51 -11.49
N PRO A 2 22.92 0.76 -12.51
CA PRO A 2 22.04 -0.17 -13.23
C PRO A 2 21.76 -1.50 -12.51
N ASP A 3 22.42 -1.80 -11.39
CA ASP A 3 22.37 -3.15 -10.79
C ASP A 3 21.87 -3.17 -9.33
N ARG A 4 20.99 -2.22 -8.95
CA ARG A 4 20.36 -2.29 -7.63
C ARG A 4 19.16 -3.22 -7.69
N GLU A 5 19.17 -4.24 -6.85
CA GLU A 5 18.00 -5.08 -6.60
C GLU A 5 16.87 -4.21 -6.05
N VAL A 6 15.75 -4.16 -6.78
CA VAL A 6 14.56 -3.40 -6.41
C VAL A 6 13.53 -4.39 -5.89
N THR A 7 13.21 -4.29 -4.60
CA THR A 7 12.11 -5.04 -4.01
C THR A 7 10.84 -4.20 -4.03
N VAL A 8 9.79 -4.70 -4.67
CA VAL A 8 8.47 -4.06 -4.68
C VAL A 8 7.64 -4.64 -3.53
N CYS A 9 7.20 -3.76 -2.63
CA CYS A 9 6.38 -4.12 -1.47
C CYS A 9 4.96 -3.56 -1.65
N ARG A 10 3.94 -4.40 -1.47
CA ARG A 10 2.54 -3.94 -1.39
C ARG A 10 2.08 -3.81 0.06
N LEU A 11 1.50 -2.66 0.37
CA LEU A 11 0.79 -2.42 1.63
C LEU A 11 -0.70 -2.59 1.39
N ILE A 12 -1.32 -3.55 2.07
CA ILE A 12 -2.75 -3.80 2.01
C ILE A 12 -3.39 -3.29 3.30
N ALA A 13 -4.34 -2.38 3.16
CA ALA A 13 -5.16 -1.88 4.26
C ALA A 13 -6.64 -2.26 4.07
N PRO A 14 -7.43 -2.40 5.15
CA PRO A 14 -8.87 -2.58 5.06
C PRO A 14 -9.52 -1.41 4.29
N ILE A 15 -10.51 -1.72 3.45
CA ILE A 15 -11.20 -0.72 2.62
C ILE A 15 -11.78 0.44 3.43
N GLY A 16 -12.33 0.18 4.62
CA GLY A 16 -12.86 1.22 5.50
C GLY A 16 -11.78 2.19 6.00
N LEU A 17 -10.55 1.72 6.21
CA LEU A 17 -9.42 2.57 6.59
C LEU A 17 -8.97 3.44 5.41
N MET A 18 -8.92 2.86 4.21
CA MET A 18 -8.59 3.61 2.98
C MET A 18 -9.64 4.70 2.69
N GLN A 19 -10.92 4.36 2.79
CA GLN A 19 -12.04 5.30 2.68
C GLN A 19 -11.92 6.43 3.70
N THR A 20 -11.65 6.11 4.97
CA THR A 20 -11.47 7.12 6.02
C THR A 20 -10.31 8.06 5.68
N ARG A 21 -9.15 7.53 5.23
CA ARG A 21 -7.99 8.36 4.85
C ARG A 21 -8.29 9.24 3.63
N LEU A 22 -8.95 8.69 2.61
CA LEU A 22 -9.37 9.45 1.43
C LEU A 22 -10.38 10.53 1.79
N HIS A 23 -11.31 10.28 2.70
CA HIS A 23 -12.27 11.27 3.17
C HIS A 23 -11.61 12.44 3.90
N ILE A 24 -10.51 12.18 4.62
CA ILE A 24 -9.72 13.22 5.30
C ILE A 24 -8.93 14.08 4.30
N LEU A 25 -8.43 13.46 3.22
CA LEU A 25 -7.52 14.11 2.26
C LEU A 25 -8.24 14.78 1.09
N GLU A 26 -9.35 14.19 0.61
CA GLU A 26 -10.12 14.65 -0.55
C GLU A 26 -11.51 15.10 -0.08
N VAL A 27 -11.71 16.41 0.00
CA VAL A 27 -12.99 16.98 0.42
C VAL A 27 -13.92 17.10 -0.80
N GLY A 28 -15.09 16.45 -0.77
CA GLY A 28 -16.13 16.57 -1.79
C GLY A 28 -16.13 15.46 -2.86
N SER A 29 -16.48 15.80 -4.11
CA SER A 29 -16.72 14.85 -5.21
C SER A 29 -15.48 14.10 -5.73
N GLY A 30 -14.28 14.42 -5.23
CA GLY A 30 -13.04 13.69 -5.54
C GLY A 30 -12.95 12.31 -4.87
N HIS A 31 -13.72 12.09 -3.80
CA HIS A 31 -13.68 10.89 -2.99
C HIS A 31 -13.99 9.60 -3.77
N ASP A 32 -15.11 9.58 -4.51
CA ASP A 32 -15.54 8.39 -5.26
C ASP A 32 -14.58 8.09 -6.43
N SER A 33 -14.06 9.13 -7.08
CA SER A 33 -13.05 8.99 -8.15
C SER A 33 -11.71 8.50 -7.60
N ALA A 34 -11.29 8.96 -6.42
CA ALA A 34 -10.09 8.48 -5.76
C ALA A 34 -10.21 7.01 -5.33
N LEU A 35 -11.39 6.61 -4.81
CA LEU A 35 -11.68 5.22 -4.49
C LEU A 35 -11.67 4.32 -5.73
N ALA A 36 -12.34 4.74 -6.81
CA ALA A 36 -12.38 3.98 -8.06
C ALA A 36 -10.97 3.76 -8.64
N ARG A 37 -10.13 4.81 -8.68
CA ARG A 37 -8.73 4.69 -9.10
C ARG A 37 -7.91 3.79 -8.18
N SER A 38 -8.13 3.86 -6.87
CA SER A 38 -7.43 2.99 -5.92
C SER A 38 -7.79 1.51 -6.15
N ALA A 39 -9.06 1.20 -6.46
CA ALA A 39 -9.49 -0.15 -6.76
C ALA A 39 -8.94 -0.66 -8.11
N GLU A 40 -8.90 0.20 -9.13
CA GLU A 40 -8.30 -0.12 -10.43
C GLU A 40 -6.80 -0.44 -10.30
N LEU A 41 -6.06 0.37 -9.54
CA LEU A 41 -4.64 0.14 -9.27
C LEU A 41 -4.40 -1.18 -8.52
N ASP A 42 -5.23 -1.52 -7.54
CA ASP A 42 -5.12 -2.80 -6.82
C ASP A 42 -5.38 -3.99 -7.76
N GLY A 43 -6.32 -3.87 -8.70
CA GLY A 43 -6.54 -4.85 -9.76
C GLY A 43 -5.31 -5.05 -10.65
N ILE A 44 -4.72 -3.96 -11.14
CA ILE A 44 -3.50 -4.00 -11.97
C ILE A 44 -2.32 -4.63 -11.21
N LEU A 45 -2.15 -4.28 -9.94
CA LEU A 45 -1.08 -4.82 -9.10
C LEU A 45 -1.26 -6.33 -8.85
N ASN A 46 -2.50 -6.78 -8.58
CA ASN A 46 -2.82 -8.20 -8.47
C ASN A 46 -2.50 -8.96 -9.77
N ASP A 47 -2.88 -8.41 -10.93
CA ASP A 47 -2.68 -9.06 -12.22
C ASP A 47 -1.19 -9.13 -12.62
N ALA A 48 -0.42 -8.10 -12.28
CA ALA A 48 0.99 -8.01 -12.65
C ALA A 48 1.89 -8.94 -11.81
N ALA A 49 1.42 -9.40 -10.63
CA ALA A 49 2.19 -10.25 -9.70
C ALA A 49 3.62 -9.74 -9.43
N VAL A 50 3.79 -8.41 -9.43
CA VAL A 50 5.10 -7.73 -9.33
C VAL A 50 5.64 -7.65 -7.90
N GLU A 51 4.87 -8.09 -6.92
CA GLU A 51 5.15 -7.89 -5.50
C GLU A 51 6.03 -9.01 -4.96
N GLY A 52 7.19 -8.63 -4.40
CA GLY A 52 8.05 -9.56 -3.67
C GLY A 52 7.56 -9.80 -2.24
N VAL A 53 6.83 -8.83 -1.65
CA VAL A 53 6.33 -8.87 -0.27
C VAL A 53 5.00 -8.14 -0.15
N THR A 54 4.06 -8.74 0.58
CA THR A 54 2.76 -8.14 0.91
C THR A 54 2.62 -8.02 2.43
N SER A 55 2.56 -6.79 2.96
CA SER A 55 2.18 -6.55 4.37
C SER A 55 0.71 -6.18 4.47
N ARG A 56 -0.02 -6.87 5.35
CA ARG A 56 -1.42 -6.54 5.68
C ARG A 56 -1.44 -5.67 6.91
N ASP A 57 -1.41 -4.36 6.71
CA ASP A 57 -1.59 -3.41 7.79
C ASP A 57 -3.08 -3.19 8.04
N GLY A 58 -3.63 -3.99 8.95
CA GLY A 58 -5.00 -3.89 9.42
C GLY A 58 -5.23 -2.77 10.44
N HIS A 59 -4.19 -2.03 10.84
CA HIS A 59 -4.20 -1.26 12.08
C HIS A 59 -3.70 0.17 11.84
N MET A 60 -4.17 1.13 12.64
CA MET A 60 -3.58 2.48 12.65
C MET A 60 -2.31 2.51 13.51
N GLY A 61 -1.36 1.63 13.21
CA GLY A 61 -0.05 1.62 13.84
C GLY A 61 0.84 2.76 13.34
N PRO A 62 1.92 3.08 14.05
CA PRO A 62 2.91 4.04 13.56
C PRO A 62 3.63 3.46 12.33
N VAL A 63 3.95 4.34 11.37
CA VAL A 63 4.62 3.97 10.10
C VAL A 63 5.96 3.25 10.33
N SER A 64 6.61 3.50 11.47
CA SER A 64 7.84 2.83 11.89
C SER A 64 7.69 1.31 11.98
N ASP A 65 6.53 0.82 12.41
CA ASP A 65 6.31 -0.60 12.66
C ASP A 65 6.17 -1.36 11.34
N VAL A 66 5.44 -0.76 10.39
CA VAL A 66 5.34 -1.25 9.01
C VAL A 66 6.70 -1.22 8.32
N ALA A 67 7.49 -0.15 8.52
CA ALA A 67 8.82 -0.06 7.95
C ALA A 67 9.76 -1.15 8.50
N LEU A 68 9.72 -1.41 9.81
CA LEU A 68 10.49 -2.48 10.45
C LEU A 68 10.07 -3.87 9.94
N GLU A 69 8.78 -4.13 9.80
CA GLU A 69 8.26 -5.38 9.23
C GLU A 69 8.78 -5.59 7.81
N LEU A 70 8.73 -4.57 6.96
CA LEU A 70 9.20 -4.64 5.58
C LEU A 70 10.70 -4.93 5.52
N VAL A 71 11.53 -4.19 6.26
CA VAL A 71 13.00 -4.36 6.29
C VAL A 71 13.37 -5.76 6.80
N ALA A 72 12.68 -6.27 7.81
CA ALA A 72 12.88 -7.64 8.30
C ALA A 72 12.50 -8.69 7.24
N THR A 73 11.40 -8.48 6.51
CA THR A 73 10.92 -9.44 5.50
C THR A 73 11.85 -9.54 4.29
N VAL A 74 12.48 -8.42 3.90
CA VAL A 74 13.45 -8.40 2.79
C VAL A 74 14.89 -8.68 3.24
N ASN A 75 15.09 -9.05 4.51
CA ASN A 75 16.38 -9.37 5.12
C ASN A 75 17.44 -8.26 4.92
N TRP A 76 17.03 -7.01 5.12
CA TRP A 76 17.91 -5.83 5.06
C TRP A 76 18.44 -5.41 6.45
N LEU A 77 18.27 -6.24 7.48
CA LEU A 77 18.81 -6.07 8.84
C LEU A 77 20.19 -6.72 9.00
#